data_AF-A0A5E4QY47-F1
#
_entry.id   AF-A0A5E4QY47-F1
#
_cell.length_a   1.000
_cell.length_b   1.000
_cell.length_c   1.000
_cell.angle_alpha   90.00
_cell.angle_beta   90.00
_cell.angle_gamma   90.00
#
_symmetry.space_group_name_H-M   'P 1'
#
loop_
_entity.id
_entity.type
_entity.pdbx_description
1 polymer ?
#
loop_
_entity_poly.entity_id
_entity_poly.type
_entity_poly.pdbx_seq_one_letter_code
_entity_poly.pdbx_strand_id
1 'polypeptide(L)'
;MLSEHDSSQPIYFGCRFKPFTPQGYMSGGAGYVLSREALERFVNKGLPSPHLCKASDHGAEDAEMGECICMEHIGVKAMDSRDALHRGRFFPFMYVLDYLIYHLRPYGVRYGAARDEHNRSHTPY
;
A
#
# COMPACT_ATOMS: atom_id res chain seq x y z
N MET A 1 -12.74 1.24 7.78
CA MET A 1 -12.42 1.28 6.33
C MET A 1 -12.79 -0.01 5.64
N LEU A 2 -12.01 -1.09 5.69
CA LEU A 2 -12.40 -2.31 4.96
C LEU A 2 -13.64 -2.99 5.58
N SER A 3 -13.76 -2.96 6.91
CA SER A 3 -14.92 -3.48 7.66
C SER A 3 -16.24 -2.77 7.38
N GLU A 4 -16.20 -1.57 6.80
CA GLU A 4 -17.38 -0.75 6.52
C GLU A 4 -17.93 -1.00 5.10
N HIS A 5 -17.23 -1.80 4.29
CA HIS A 5 -17.60 -2.05 2.91
C HIS A 5 -17.90 -3.53 2.69
N ASP A 6 -18.88 -3.79 1.83
CA ASP A 6 -19.19 -5.16 1.44
C ASP A 6 -18.25 -5.65 0.33
N SER A 7 -17.71 -6.86 0.53
CA SER A 7 -16.91 -7.61 -0.43
C SER A 7 -17.63 -7.92 -1.75
N SER A 8 -18.97 -7.88 -1.77
CA SER A 8 -19.80 -8.10 -2.96
C SER A 8 -19.82 -6.91 -3.92
N GLN A 9 -19.45 -5.71 -3.45
CA GLN A 9 -19.40 -4.53 -4.29
C GLN A 9 -18.07 -4.49 -5.05
N PRO A 10 -18.05 -4.13 -6.34
CA PRO A 10 -16.84 -4.06 -7.15
C PRO A 10 -16.03 -2.81 -6.79
N ILE A 11 -15.34 -2.84 -5.65
CA ILE A 11 -14.55 -1.72 -5.11
C ILE A 11 -13.07 -2.02 -5.09
N TYR A 12 -12.29 -0.94 -5.22
CA TYR A 12 -10.84 -0.97 -5.27
C TYR A 12 -10.23 0.18 -4.45
N PHE A 13 -9.28 -0.14 -3.56
CA PHE A 13 -8.59 0.83 -2.70
C PHE A 13 -7.08 0.80 -2.91
N GLY A 14 -6.42 1.93 -2.67
CA GLY A 14 -4.96 2.03 -2.70
C GLY A 14 -4.50 3.48 -2.69
N CYS A 15 -3.25 3.73 -3.07
CA CYS A 15 -2.74 5.09 -3.27
C CYS A 15 -3.06 5.58 -4.68
N ARG A 16 -4.09 6.42 -4.81
CA ARG A 16 -4.62 6.84 -6.11
C ARG A 16 -3.74 7.87 -6.80
N PHE A 17 -3.24 7.54 -7.97
CA PHE A 17 -2.51 8.44 -8.87
C PHE A 17 -3.43 8.85 -10.02
N LYS A 18 -3.45 10.14 -10.36
CA LYS A 18 -4.29 10.69 -11.43
C LYS A 18 -3.50 11.44 -12.51
N PRO A 19 -2.52 10.83 -13.21
CA PRO A 19 -1.86 11.53 -14.31
C PRO A 19 -2.60 11.40 -15.65
N PHE A 20 -3.34 10.30 -15.86
CA PHE A 20 -3.82 9.90 -17.19
C PHE A 20 -5.32 9.61 -17.29
N THR A 21 -6.01 9.36 -16.17
CA THR A 21 -7.40 8.87 -16.16
C THR A 21 -8.27 9.64 -15.15
N PRO A 22 -9.57 9.86 -15.42
CA PRO A 22 -10.47 10.55 -14.48
C PRO A 22 -10.62 9.78 -13.15
N GLN A 23 -10.68 8.45 -13.24
CA GLN A 23 -10.77 7.56 -12.08
C GLN A 23 -9.44 7.43 -11.32
N GLY A 24 -8.31 7.52 -12.04
CA GLY A 24 -6.96 7.23 -11.54
C GLY A 24 -6.67 5.72 -11.47
N TYR A 25 -5.39 5.39 -11.30
CA TYR A 25 -4.94 4.04 -10.93
C TYR A 25 -4.42 4.04 -9.49
N MET A 26 -4.23 2.87 -8.88
CA MET A 26 -3.61 2.77 -7.56
C MET A 26 -2.16 2.33 -7.72
N SER A 27 -1.22 3.00 -7.07
CA SER A 27 0.20 2.66 -7.16
C SER A 27 0.50 1.27 -6.57
N GLY A 28 1.24 0.46 -7.31
CA GLY A 28 1.68 -0.88 -6.91
C GLY A 28 2.62 -0.85 -5.71
N GLY A 29 3.55 0.12 -5.67
CA GLY A 29 4.51 0.27 -4.57
C GLY A 29 3.88 0.61 -3.23
N ALA A 30 2.68 1.21 -3.23
CA ALA A 30 1.93 1.49 -2.00
C ALA A 30 1.12 0.28 -1.50
N GLY A 31 0.95 -0.72 -2.36
CA GLY A 31 -0.07 -1.75 -2.24
C GLY A 31 -1.47 -1.23 -2.56
N TYR A 32 -2.34 -2.17 -2.91
CA TYR A 32 -3.75 -1.92 -3.18
C TYR A 32 -4.60 -3.13 -2.79
N VAL A 33 -5.89 -2.93 -2.60
CA VAL A 33 -6.84 -3.95 -2.14
C VAL A 33 -8.05 -3.99 -3.06
N LEU A 34 -8.28 -5.15 -3.65
CA LEU A 34 -9.47 -5.46 -4.44
C LEU A 34 -10.49 -6.21 -3.58
N SER A 35 -11.76 -5.83 -3.72
CA SER A 35 -12.87 -6.66 -3.26
C SER A 35 -12.97 -7.97 -4.04
N ARG A 36 -13.70 -8.95 -3.48
CA ARG A 36 -13.91 -10.25 -4.13
C ARG A 36 -14.56 -10.07 -5.50
N GLU A 37 -15.61 -9.26 -5.58
CA GLU A 37 -16.30 -8.98 -6.84
C GLU A 37 -15.39 -8.24 -7.84
N ALA A 38 -14.56 -7.30 -7.39
CA ALA A 38 -13.63 -6.61 -8.28
C ALA A 38 -12.59 -7.55 -8.88
N LEU A 39 -12.03 -8.46 -8.07
CA LEU A 39 -11.07 -9.47 -8.53
C LEU A 39 -11.74 -10.45 -9.51
N GLU A 40 -12.96 -10.91 -9.21
CA GLU A 40 -13.70 -11.82 -10.07
C GLU A 40 -13.96 -11.21 -11.46
N ARG A 41 -14.37 -9.94 -11.50
CA ARG A 41 -14.55 -9.20 -12.75
C ARG A 41 -13.24 -9.00 -13.50
N PHE A 42 -12.16 -8.70 -12.79
CA PHE A 42 -10.85 -8.53 -13.39
C PHE A 42 -10.38 -9.81 -14.10
N VAL A 43 -10.48 -10.95 -13.42
CA VAL A 43 -10.05 -12.25 -13.97
C VAL A 43 -10.97 -12.73 -15.09
N ASN A 44 -12.28 -12.62 -14.92
CA ASN A 44 -13.24 -13.22 -15.85
C ASN A 44 -13.63 -12.30 -17.03
N LYS A 45 -13.47 -10.97 -16.89
CA LYS A 45 -13.86 -9.99 -17.92
C LYS A 45 -12.69 -9.16 -18.42
N GLY A 46 -11.77 -8.80 -17.53
CA GLY A 46 -10.59 -8.00 -17.85
C GLY A 46 -9.55 -8.78 -18.66
N LEU A 47 -8.92 -9.79 -18.05
CA LEU A 47 -7.83 -10.57 -18.65
C LEU A 47 -8.16 -11.24 -19.99
N PRO A 48 -9.38 -11.77 -20.24
CA PRO A 48 -9.72 -12.40 -21.51
C PRO A 48 -9.87 -11.40 -22.66
N SER A 49 -9.90 -10.10 -22.36
CA SER A 49 -10.15 -9.03 -23.33
C SER A 49 -8.86 -8.21 -23.51
N PRO A 50 -8.02 -8.49 -24.53
CA PRO A 50 -6.72 -7.83 -24.70
C PRO A 50 -6.82 -6.32 -24.95
N HIS A 51 -7.97 -5.87 -25.44
CA HIS A 51 -8.28 -4.46 -25.65
C HIS A 51 -8.68 -3.71 -24.36
N LEU A 52 -9.08 -4.44 -23.31
CA LEU A 52 -9.43 -3.88 -22.00
C LEU A 52 -8.25 -3.93 -21.05
N CYS A 53 -7.66 -5.12 -20.92
CA CYS A 53 -6.51 -5.37 -20.06
C CYS A 53 -5.40 -6.05 -20.85
N LYS A 54 -4.21 -5.48 -20.76
CA LYS A 54 -3.03 -6.07 -21.36
C LYS A 54 -2.58 -7.26 -20.53
N ALA A 55 -2.69 -8.46 -21.09
CA ALA A 55 -2.22 -9.70 -20.45
C ALA A 55 -0.71 -9.96 -20.65
N SER A 56 0.04 -8.99 -21.16
CA SER A 56 1.48 -9.13 -21.40
C SER A 56 2.29 -8.67 -20.20
N ASP A 57 3.46 -9.29 -19.98
CA ASP A 57 4.38 -8.92 -18.88
C ASP A 57 5.17 -7.61 -19.12
N HIS A 58 4.83 -6.84 -20.15
CA HIS A 58 5.52 -5.59 -20.49
C HIS A 58 4.67 -4.38 -20.09
N GLY A 59 5.22 -3.52 -19.25
CA GLY A 59 4.56 -2.29 -18.79
C GLY A 59 4.71 -2.11 -17.28
N ALA A 60 4.08 -1.07 -16.73
CA ALA A 60 3.89 -0.94 -15.29
C ALA A 60 2.55 -1.57 -14.93
N GLU A 61 2.55 -2.62 -14.09
CA GLU A 61 1.35 -3.44 -13.86
C GLU A 61 0.21 -2.64 -13.23
N ASP A 62 0.56 -1.68 -12.37
CA ASP A 62 -0.35 -0.81 -11.65
C ASP A 62 -1.00 0.24 -12.56
N ALA A 63 -0.20 0.80 -13.47
CA ALA A 63 -0.65 1.72 -14.50
C ALA A 63 -1.53 1.03 -15.53
N GLU A 64 -1.26 -0.23 -15.90
CA GLU A 64 -2.06 -1.02 -16.84
C GLU A 64 -3.35 -1.54 -16.19
N MET A 65 -3.27 -2.03 -14.94
CA MET A 65 -4.45 -2.46 -14.19
C MET A 65 -5.43 -1.30 -13.94
N GLY A 66 -4.90 -0.13 -13.61
CA GLY A 66 -5.73 1.06 -13.41
C GLY A 66 -5.77 2.00 -14.60
N GLU A 67 -5.20 1.60 -15.75
CA GLU A 67 -5.39 2.34 -16.99
C GLU A 67 -6.89 2.34 -17.28
N CYS A 68 -7.32 3.43 -17.90
CA CYS A 68 -8.70 3.89 -18.07
C CYS A 68 -9.67 2.82 -18.61
N ILE A 69 -9.14 1.72 -19.12
CA ILE A 69 -9.89 0.70 -19.83
C ILE A 69 -10.26 -0.46 -18.90
N CYS A 70 -9.35 -1.02 -18.10
CA CYS A 70 -9.63 -2.21 -17.28
C CYS A 70 -10.72 -1.98 -16.24
N MET A 71 -10.45 -1.16 -15.21
CA MET A 71 -11.29 -1.09 -14.02
C MET A 71 -12.58 -0.31 -14.27
N GLU A 72 -12.52 0.76 -15.07
CA GLU A 72 -13.70 1.57 -15.39
C GLU A 72 -14.69 0.80 -16.26
N HIS A 73 -14.24 0.06 -17.29
CA HIS A 73 -15.16 -0.70 -18.16
C HIS A 73 -15.74 -1.95 -17.49
N ILE A 74 -14.97 -2.62 -16.62
CA ILE A 74 -15.52 -3.75 -15.84
C ILE A 74 -16.40 -3.27 -14.66
N GLY A 75 -16.55 -1.96 -14.50
CA GLY A 75 -17.41 -1.34 -13.49
C GLY A 75 -16.87 -1.46 -12.07
N VAL A 76 -15.54 -1.53 -11.91
CA VAL A 76 -14.86 -1.50 -10.61
C VAL A 76 -14.57 -0.06 -10.23
N LYS A 77 -15.07 0.34 -9.07
CA LYS A 77 -14.97 1.71 -8.57
C LYS A 77 -13.74 1.90 -7.69
N ALA A 78 -12.91 2.88 -8.05
CA ALA A 78 -11.84 3.36 -7.20
C ALA A 78 -12.42 4.14 -6.02
N MET A 79 -12.17 3.68 -4.81
CA MET A 79 -12.64 4.28 -3.56
C MET A 79 -11.56 5.14 -2.91
N ASP A 80 -11.97 6.04 -2.02
CA ASP A 80 -11.02 6.85 -1.25
C ASP A 80 -10.48 6.02 -0.09
N SER A 81 -9.14 5.95 0.00
CA SER A 81 -8.46 5.20 1.04
C SER A 81 -8.00 6.05 2.21
N ARG A 82 -8.23 7.36 2.17
CA ARG A 82 -7.80 8.29 3.23
C ARG A 82 -8.61 8.14 4.52
N ASP A 83 -8.04 8.57 5.64
CA ASP A 83 -8.76 8.63 6.91
C ASP A 83 -9.70 9.86 6.99
N ALA A 84 -10.40 10.01 8.12
CA ALA A 84 -11.32 11.14 8.34
C ALA A 84 -10.64 12.52 8.31
N LEU A 85 -9.31 12.56 8.47
CA LEU A 85 -8.49 13.78 8.38
C LEU A 85 -7.84 13.92 6.99
N HIS A 86 -8.28 13.12 6.01
CA HIS A 86 -7.75 13.06 4.66
C HIS A 86 -6.26 12.65 4.56
N ARG A 87 -5.74 11.94 5.57
CA ARG A 87 -4.37 11.40 5.54
C ARG A 87 -4.32 10.08 4.79
N GLY A 88 -3.25 9.86 4.05
CA GLY A 88 -3.04 8.61 3.31
C GLY A 88 -2.88 7.40 4.23
N ARG A 89 -3.35 6.24 3.77
CA ARG A 89 -3.08 4.93 4.40
C ARG A 89 -2.23 4.00 3.54
N PHE A 90 -2.04 4.36 2.27
CA PHE A 90 -1.23 3.65 1.29
C PHE A 90 -0.14 4.61 0.83
N PHE A 91 1.13 4.24 1.04
CA PHE A 91 2.28 5.11 0.80
C PHE A 91 3.25 4.49 -0.22
N PRO A 92 3.37 5.05 -1.43
CA PRO A 92 4.12 4.44 -2.54
C PRO A 92 5.65 4.47 -2.37
N PHE A 93 6.18 5.34 -1.51
CA PHE A 93 7.62 5.57 -1.36
C PHE A 93 8.16 5.17 0.01
N MET A 94 7.57 4.17 0.67
CA MET A 94 7.96 3.79 2.04
C MET A 94 9.44 3.38 2.17
N TYR A 95 10.07 2.89 1.09
CA TYR A 95 11.49 2.51 1.06
C TYR A 95 12.47 3.66 1.34
N VAL A 96 12.09 4.92 1.06
CA VAL A 96 12.97 6.08 1.38
C VAL A 96 13.04 6.31 2.88
N LEU A 97 11.94 6.05 3.61
CA LEU A 97 11.89 6.20 5.06
C LEU A 97 12.67 5.09 5.76
N ASP A 98 12.64 3.85 5.26
CA ASP A 98 13.48 2.78 5.80
C ASP A 98 14.97 3.12 5.66
N TYR A 99 15.42 3.58 4.49
CA TYR A 99 16.83 4.00 4.30
C TYR A 99 17.21 5.13 5.27
N LEU A 100 16.32 6.10 5.50
CA LEU A 100 16.56 7.18 6.46
C LEU A 100 16.58 6.68 7.91
N ILE A 101 15.68 5.76 8.31
CA ILE A 101 15.63 5.20 9.67
C ILE A 101 16.84 4.32 9.96
N TYR A 102 17.26 3.48 9.02
CA TYR A 102 18.36 2.53 9.21
C TYR A 102 19.75 3.15 9.00
N HIS A 103 19.89 4.22 8.22
CA HIS A 103 21.20 4.84 7.94
C HIS A 103 21.43 6.19 8.59
N LEU A 104 20.39 6.87 9.07
CA LEU A 104 20.60 7.95 10.03
C LEU A 104 20.73 7.31 11.41
N ARG A 105 21.96 7.07 11.87
CA ARG A 105 22.19 6.95 13.32
C ARG A 105 21.70 8.26 13.94
N PRO A 106 20.67 8.25 14.81
CA PRO A 106 20.30 9.47 15.50
C PRO A 106 21.49 9.90 16.35
N TYR A 107 22.15 10.99 15.96
CA TYR A 107 23.16 11.63 16.79
C TYR A 107 22.49 12.03 18.09
N GLY A 108 22.84 11.37 19.20
CA GLY A 108 22.35 11.69 20.54
C GLY A 108 21.76 10.53 21.35
N VAL A 109 21.52 9.34 20.77
CA VAL A 109 21.01 8.20 21.55
C VAL A 109 22.17 7.32 22.02
N ARG A 110 22.60 7.50 23.27
CA ARG A 110 23.51 6.55 23.95
C ARG A 110 22.67 5.41 24.53
N TYR A 111 22.64 4.27 23.84
CA TYR A 111 22.16 3.02 24.46
C TYR A 111 23.23 2.53 25.44
N GLY A 112 22.91 2.56 26.74
CA GLY A 112 23.75 2.02 27.80
C GLY A 112 24.29 3.08 28.76
N ALA A 113 23.44 3.58 29.65
CA ALA A 113 23.90 3.99 30.97
C ALA A 113 23.61 2.83 31.92
N ALA A 114 24.67 2.13 32.31
CA ALA A 114 24.65 1.12 33.35
C ALA A 114 23.96 1.70 34.60
N ARG A 115 23.02 0.95 35.17
CA ARG A 115 22.53 1.23 36.52
C ARG A 115 23.65 0.84 37.48
N ASP A 116 24.17 1.82 38.19
CA ASP A 116 25.00 1.65 39.36
C ASP A 116 24.20 0.88 40.43
N GLU A 117 24.58 -0.36 40.72
CA GLU A 117 24.13 -1.06 41.93
C GLU A 117 25.24 -1.02 42.98
N HIS A 118 25.12 -0.02 43.85
CA HIS A 118 25.70 0.00 45.17
C HIS A 118 25.00 -1.06 46.03
N ASN A 119 25.65 -2.21 46.32
CA ASN A 119 25.49 -2.83 47.63
C ASN A 119 26.70 -3.68 48.07
N ARG A 120 26.97 -3.60 49.37
CA ARG A 120 28.21 -3.96 50.05
C ARG A 120 28.30 -5.44 50.46
N SER A 121 29.55 -5.93 50.49
CA SER A 121 30.25 -6.69 51.55
C SER A 121 29.87 -8.14 51.94
N HIS A 122 30.96 -8.90 52.24
CA HIS A 122 31.14 -10.17 52.98
C HIS A 122 31.27 -11.46 52.13
N THR A 123 32.30 -12.32 52.23
CA THR A 123 33.54 -12.46 53.04
C THR A 123 34.45 -13.52 52.37
N PRO A 124 35.74 -13.66 52.76
CA PRO A 124 36.73 -14.49 52.08
C PRO A 124 36.83 -15.92 52.64
N TYR A 125 37.04 -16.89 51.75
CA TYR A 125 37.81 -18.12 51.97
C TYR A 125 38.53 -18.48 50.67
#